data_AF-A0A9X4G513-F1
#
_entry.id   AF-A0A9X4G513-F1
#
_cell.length_a   1.000
_cell.length_b   1.000
_cell.length_c   1.000
_cell.angle_alpha   90.00
_cell.angle_beta   90.00
_cell.angle_gamma   90.00
#
_symmetry.space_group_name_H-M   'P 1'
#
loop_
_entity.id
_entity.type
_entity.pdbx_description
1 polymer ?
#
loop_
_entity_poly.entity_id
_entity_poly.type
_entity_poly.pdbx_seq_one_letter_code
_entity_poly.pdbx_strand_id
1 'polypeptide(L)'
;MSFFNIPLNCSPKCEAWEDILYHYRDWVNDDEVWEIARESKELPVLGNIYQKLVLSRVLSHFCEETGLTEEDLKLFFWVNSIDTHLVINDWDICSVEDYWNCIEENRVH
;
A
#
# COMPACT_ATOMS: atom_id res chain seq x y z
N MET A 1 -16.83 -6.87 8.41
CA MET A 1 -17.03 -5.50 8.92
C MET A 1 -15.83 -5.17 9.78
N SER A 2 -15.06 -4.12 9.45
CA SER A 2 -13.88 -3.74 10.25
C SER A 2 -14.33 -3.22 11.61
N PHE A 3 -13.72 -3.69 12.69
CA PHE A 3 -14.07 -3.32 14.06
C PHE A 3 -13.72 -1.86 14.37
N PHE A 4 -12.75 -1.28 13.66
CA PHE A 4 -12.15 0.01 13.99
C PHE A 4 -12.54 1.17 13.05
N ASN A 5 -13.38 0.95 12.03
CA ASN A 5 -13.69 1.93 10.97
C ASN A 5 -12.44 2.57 10.35
N ILE A 6 -11.37 1.78 10.22
CA ILE A 6 -10.05 2.22 9.72
C ILE A 6 -10.14 3.00 8.40
N PRO A 7 -10.94 2.57 7.40
CA PRO A 7 -10.99 3.23 6.10
C PRO A 7 -11.39 4.72 6.15
N LEU A 8 -12.09 5.18 7.19
CA LEU A 8 -12.53 6.58 7.30
C LEU A 8 -11.37 7.58 7.47
N ASN A 9 -10.20 7.11 7.90
CA ASN A 9 -9.01 7.95 8.09
C ASN A 9 -7.89 7.63 7.08
N CYS A 10 -8.22 6.91 6.01
CA CYS A 10 -7.28 6.58 4.94
C CYS A 10 -7.37 7.57 3.78
N SER A 11 -6.36 7.56 2.92
CA SER A 11 -6.41 8.25 1.64
C SER A 11 -7.55 7.72 0.77
N PRO A 12 -8.21 8.56 -0.04
CA PRO A 12 -9.14 8.08 -1.06
C PRO A 12 -8.50 7.09 -2.05
N LYS A 13 -7.17 7.16 -2.23
CA LYS A 13 -6.42 6.21 -3.07
C LYS A 13 -6.36 4.79 -2.46
N CYS A 14 -6.66 4.64 -1.17
CA CYS A 14 -6.56 3.38 -0.46
C CYS A 14 -7.47 2.29 -1.03
N GLU A 15 -8.65 2.67 -1.52
CA GLU A 15 -9.57 1.73 -2.20
C GLU A 15 -8.91 1.08 -3.41
N ALA A 16 -8.19 1.84 -4.23
CA ALA A 16 -7.48 1.28 -5.38
C ALA A 16 -6.36 0.32 -4.97
N TRP A 17 -5.63 0.62 -3.90
CA TRP A 17 -4.60 -0.26 -3.38
C TRP A 17 -5.18 -1.56 -2.79
N GLU A 18 -6.33 -1.48 -2.12
CA GLU A 18 -7.07 -2.65 -1.65
C GLU A 18 -7.55 -3.52 -2.83
N ASP A 19 -8.05 -2.92 -3.91
CA ASP A 19 -8.46 -3.63 -5.13
C ASP A 19 -7.27 -4.36 -5.80
N ILE A 20 -6.08 -3.74 -5.79
CA ILE A 20 -4.84 -4.40 -6.25
C ILE A 20 -4.56 -5.63 -5.38
N LEU A 21 -4.57 -5.50 -4.05
CA LEU A 21 -4.31 -6.64 -3.14
C LEU A 21 -5.39 -7.72 -3.21
N TYR A 22 -6.63 -7.36 -3.53
CA TYR A 22 -7.71 -8.30 -3.74
C TYR A 22 -7.39 -9.24 -4.93
N HIS A 23 -6.73 -8.74 -5.98
CA HIS A 23 -6.26 -9.57 -7.10
C HIS A 23 -5.31 -10.69 -6.64
N TYR A 24 -4.39 -10.36 -5.74
CA TYR A 24 -3.40 -11.30 -5.18
C TYR A 24 -3.94 -12.15 -4.03
N ARG A 25 -5.15 -11.85 -3.55
CA ARG A 25 -5.73 -12.42 -2.32
C ARG A 25 -4.86 -12.17 -1.07
N ASP A 26 -4.22 -11.00 -1.02
CA ASP A 26 -3.31 -10.60 0.08
C ASP A 26 -3.79 -9.33 0.80
N TRP A 27 -5.01 -9.36 1.32
CA TRP A 27 -5.61 -8.22 2.03
C TRP A 27 -5.06 -8.07 3.46
N VAL A 28 -4.89 -6.82 3.89
CA VAL A 28 -4.52 -6.49 5.28
C VAL A 28 -5.73 -6.66 6.19
N ASN A 29 -5.53 -7.27 7.35
CA ASN A 29 -6.60 -7.48 8.33
C ASN A 29 -6.46 -6.58 9.56
N ASP A 30 -7.58 -6.38 10.28
CA ASP A 30 -7.63 -5.54 11.47
C ASP A 30 -6.72 -6.05 12.60
N ASP A 31 -6.52 -7.36 12.72
CA ASP A 31 -5.70 -7.98 13.76
C ASP A 31 -4.21 -7.63 13.57
N GLU A 32 -3.70 -7.64 12.33
CA GLU A 32 -2.35 -7.19 11.99
C GLU A 32 -2.12 -5.73 12.35
N VAL A 33 -3.11 -4.87 12.04
CA VAL A 33 -3.05 -3.45 12.43
C VAL A 33 -3.01 -3.31 13.94
N TRP A 34 -3.85 -4.08 14.65
CA TRP A 34 -3.92 -4.06 16.10
C TRP A 34 -2.62 -4.53 16.75
N GLU A 35 -1.99 -5.59 16.25
CA GLU A 35 -0.72 -6.10 16.77
C GLU A 35 0.40 -5.07 16.67
N ILE A 36 0.44 -4.27 15.59
CA ILE A 36 1.38 -3.15 15.49
C ILE A 36 0.99 -2.01 16.44
N ALA A 37 -0.30 -1.65 16.47
CA ALA A 37 -0.80 -0.53 17.26
C ALA A 37 -0.58 -0.75 18.77
N ARG A 38 -0.77 -1.97 19.27
CA ARG A 38 -0.65 -2.29 20.70
C ARG A 38 0.78 -2.23 21.24
N GLU A 39 1.79 -2.29 20.35
CA GLU A 39 3.19 -2.12 20.71
C GLU A 39 3.65 -0.64 20.69
N SER A 40 2.80 0.27 20.21
CA SER A 40 3.14 1.68 20.07
C SER A 40 3.30 2.37 21.44
N LYS A 41 4.38 3.14 21.58
CA LYS A 41 4.65 3.97 22.77
C LYS A 41 3.86 5.27 22.78
N GLU A 42 3.34 5.67 21.62
CA GLU A 42 2.53 6.86 21.40
C GLU A 42 1.15 6.46 20.87
N LEU A 43 0.16 7.35 20.94
CA LEU A 43 -1.19 7.09 20.42
C LEU A 43 -1.12 6.80 18.91
N PRO A 44 -1.39 5.55 18.46
CA PRO A 44 -1.22 5.19 17.06
C PRO A 44 -2.37 5.73 16.22
N VAL A 45 -2.07 6.13 14.98
CA VAL A 45 -3.07 6.41 13.95
C VAL A 45 -3.30 5.13 13.17
N LEU A 46 -4.37 4.40 13.47
CA LEU A 46 -4.65 3.08 12.87
C LEU A 46 -4.70 3.13 11.33
N GLY A 47 -5.26 4.19 10.76
CA GLY A 47 -5.28 4.41 9.31
C GLY A 47 -3.89 4.52 8.68
N ASN A 48 -2.90 5.06 9.41
CA ASN A 48 -1.52 5.13 8.91
C ASN A 48 -0.85 3.76 8.97
N ILE A 49 -1.10 2.99 10.03
CA ILE A 49 -0.57 1.63 10.15
C ILE A 49 -1.13 0.76 9.02
N TYR A 50 -2.45 0.81 8.83
CA TYR A 50 -3.13 0.06 7.77
C TYR A 50 -2.60 0.43 6.38
N GLN A 51 -2.58 1.71 6.03
CA GLN A 51 -2.07 2.15 4.73
C GLN A 51 -0.61 1.75 4.51
N LYS A 52 0.24 1.81 5.56
CA LYS A 52 1.62 1.36 5.45
C LYS A 52 1.70 -0.13 5.10
N LEU A 53 0.89 -0.98 5.75
CA LEU A 53 0.83 -2.41 5.42
C LEU A 53 0.33 -2.66 4.00
N VAL A 54 -0.75 -1.97 3.60
CA VAL A 54 -1.32 -2.08 2.25
C VAL A 54 -0.28 -1.72 1.19
N LEU A 55 0.34 -0.55 1.33
CA LEU A 55 1.34 -0.09 0.36
C LEU A 55 2.58 -0.98 0.33
N SER A 56 3.04 -1.49 1.49
CA SER A 56 4.15 -2.44 1.53
C SER A 56 3.85 -3.73 0.77
N ARG A 57 2.62 -4.26 0.84
CA ARG A 57 2.23 -5.44 0.06
C ARG A 57 2.08 -5.16 -1.42
N VAL A 58 1.51 -4.00 -1.78
CA VAL A 58 1.43 -3.56 -3.18
C VAL A 58 2.82 -3.48 -3.79
N LEU A 59 3.79 -2.89 -3.08
CA LEU A 59 5.17 -2.82 -3.52
C LEU A 59 5.84 -4.21 -3.61
N SER A 60 5.57 -5.10 -2.66
CA SER A 60 6.08 -6.48 -2.70
C SER A 60 5.61 -7.21 -3.96
N HIS A 61 4.32 -7.15 -4.27
CA HIS A 61 3.78 -7.76 -5.50
C HIS A 61 4.28 -7.07 -6.77
N PHE A 62 4.50 -5.76 -6.74
CA PHE A 62 5.11 -5.05 -7.86
C PHE A 62 6.50 -5.61 -8.18
N CYS A 63 7.34 -5.79 -7.16
CA CYS A 63 8.66 -6.39 -7.29
C CYS A 63 8.58 -7.84 -7.81
N GLU A 64 7.64 -8.64 -7.31
CA GLU A 64 7.41 -10.02 -7.78
C GLU A 64 7.01 -10.08 -9.27
N GLU A 65 6.11 -9.20 -9.72
CA GLU A 65 5.62 -9.17 -11.10
C GLU A 65 6.66 -8.67 -12.12
N THR A 66 7.53 -7.76 -11.69
CA THR A 66 8.56 -7.14 -12.54
C THR A 66 9.90 -7.88 -12.47
N GLY A 67 10.13 -8.66 -11.43
CA GLY A 67 11.43 -9.29 -11.13
C GLY A 67 12.47 -8.30 -10.60
N LEU A 68 12.08 -7.07 -10.27
CA LEU A 68 12.93 -6.03 -9.72
C LEU A 68 12.94 -6.10 -8.19
N THR A 69 13.96 -5.50 -7.59
CA THR A 69 14.02 -5.27 -6.15
C THR A 69 13.77 -3.79 -5.83
N GLU A 70 13.44 -3.48 -4.58
CA GLU A 70 13.26 -2.07 -4.17
C GLU A 70 14.50 -1.19 -4.45
N GLU A 71 15.71 -1.79 -4.47
CA GLU A 71 16.95 -1.08 -4.78
C GLU A 71 17.06 -0.66 -6.26
N ASP A 72 16.35 -1.36 -7.15
CA ASP A 72 16.29 -1.06 -8.58
C ASP A 72 15.28 0.06 -8.89
N LEU A 73 14.44 0.43 -7.92
CA LEU A 73 13.31 1.32 -8.10
C LEU A 73 13.58 2.71 -7.48
N LYS A 74 13.14 3.75 -8.18
CA LYS A 74 13.01 5.09 -7.61
C LYS A 74 11.68 5.18 -6.86
N LEU A 75 11.73 4.89 -5.57
CA LEU A 75 10.56 4.86 -4.70
C LEU A 75 10.40 6.18 -3.93
N PHE A 76 9.17 6.70 -3.91
CA PHE A 76 8.74 7.69 -2.93
C PHE A 76 7.49 7.19 -2.20
N PHE A 77 7.61 7.13 -0.87
CA PHE A 77 6.62 6.53 0.02
C PHE A 77 6.29 7.53 1.12
N TRP A 78 5.03 7.97 1.19
CA TRP A 78 4.57 8.92 2.21
C TRP A 78 3.21 8.51 2.74
N VAL A 79 3.11 8.28 4.06
CA VAL A 79 1.85 7.87 4.71
C VAL A 79 1.43 8.93 5.71
N ASN A 80 0.28 9.56 5.47
CA ASN A 80 -0.26 10.59 6.33
C ASN A 80 -1.78 10.73 6.17
N SER A 81 -2.52 9.81 6.80
CA SER A 81 -3.98 9.77 6.80
C SER A 81 -4.54 9.91 5.38
N ILE A 82 -5.27 10.99 5.10
CA ILE A 82 -5.89 11.27 3.81
C ILE A 82 -4.88 11.58 2.69
N ASP A 83 -3.68 12.03 3.05
CA ASP A 83 -2.61 12.48 2.14
C ASP A 83 -1.47 11.45 2.11
N THR A 84 -1.76 10.29 1.54
CA THR A 84 -0.83 9.17 1.40
C THR A 84 -0.49 8.96 -0.08
N HIS A 85 0.76 8.64 -0.37
CA HIS A 85 1.29 8.50 -1.73
C HIS A 85 2.23 7.29 -1.85
N LEU A 86 2.11 6.59 -2.97
CA LEU A 86 3.05 5.58 -3.44
C LEU A 86 3.45 5.96 -4.86
N VAL A 87 4.73 6.32 -5.04
CA VAL A 87 5.28 6.67 -6.34
C VAL A 87 6.41 5.71 -6.68
N ILE A 88 6.31 5.05 -7.83
CA ILE A 88 7.29 4.07 -8.33
C ILE A 88 7.81 4.56 -9.67
N ASN A 89 9.12 4.76 -9.80
CA ASN A 89 9.76 5.24 -11.03
C ASN A 89 9.07 6.49 -11.61
N ASP A 90 8.83 7.48 -10.74
CA ASP A 90 8.14 8.74 -11.03
C ASP A 90 6.64 8.61 -11.40
N TRP A 91 6.05 7.44 -11.21
CA TRP A 91 4.62 7.18 -11.43
C TRP A 91 3.84 7.13 -10.12
N ASP A 92 2.92 8.07 -9.91
CA ASP A 92 2.01 8.07 -8.74
C ASP A 92 0.91 7.03 -8.93
N ILE A 93 0.92 5.99 -8.08
CA ILE A 93 -0.02 4.89 -8.15
C ILE A 93 -1.33 5.29 -7.45
N CYS A 94 -2.25 5.88 -8.21
CA CYS A 94 -3.54 6.37 -7.70
C CYS A 94 -4.71 5.45 -7.99
N SER A 95 -4.55 4.54 -8.95
CA SER A 95 -5.58 3.61 -9.43
C SER A 95 -5.00 2.23 -9.73
N VAL A 96 -5.89 1.24 -9.90
CA VAL A 96 -5.51 -0.10 -10.36
C VAL A 96 -4.86 -0.05 -11.75
N GLU A 97 -5.34 0.83 -12.63
CA GLU A 97 -4.77 1.02 -13.97
C GLU A 97 -3.34 1.58 -13.91
N ASP A 98 -3.09 2.58 -13.06
CA ASP A 98 -1.73 3.11 -12.87
C ASP A 98 -0.75 2.02 -12.46
N TYR A 99 -1.16 1.13 -11.56
CA TYR A 99 -0.34 0.02 -11.09
C TYR A 99 0.03 -0.96 -12.20
N TRP A 100 -0.95 -1.43 -12.99
CA TRP A 100 -0.68 -2.38 -14.07
C TRP A 100 0.12 -1.76 -15.21
N ASN A 101 -0.18 -0.52 -15.58
CA ASN A 101 0.61 0.21 -16.57
C ASN A 101 2.06 0.39 -16.09
N CYS A 102 2.26 0.69 -14.80
CA CYS A 102 3.59 0.78 -14.21
C CYS A 102 4.34 -0.56 -14.24
N ILE A 103 3.67 -1.69 -13.98
CA ILE A 103 4.27 -3.03 -14.11
C ILE A 103 4.71 -3.27 -15.56
N GLU A 104 3.83 -3.02 -16.53
CA GLU A 104 4.12 -3.27 -17.96
C GLU A 104 5.37 -2.51 -18.44
N GLU A 105 5.53 -1.26 -18.03
CA GLU A 105 6.70 -0.44 -18.38
C GLU A 105 7.99 -0.87 -17.68
N ASN A 106 7.91 -1.58 -16.54
CA ASN A 106 9.07 -1.95 -15.72
C ASN A 106 9.40 -3.44 -15.76
N ARG A 107 8.62 -4.25 -16.48
CA ARG A 107 8.83 -5.70 -16.54
C ARG A 107 10.11 -6.03 -17.29
N VAL A 108 11.03 -6.73 -16.63
CA VAL A 108 12.25 -7.24 -17.27
C VAL A 108 11.87 -8.43 -18.18
N HIS A 109 12.19 -8.33 -19.47
CA HIS A 109 11.99 -9.42 -20.45
C HIS A 109 13.05 -10.51 -20.36
#